data_AF-A0A3D1RAY3-F1
#
_entry.id   AF-A0A3D1RAY3-F1
#
_cell.length_a   1.000
_cell.length_b   1.000
_cell.length_c   1.000
_cell.angle_alpha   90.00
_cell.angle_beta   90.00
_cell.angle_gamma   90.00
#
_symmetry.space_group_name_H-M   'P 1'
#
loop_
_entity.id
_entity.type
_entity.pdbx_description
1 polymer ?
#
loop_
_entity_poly.entity_id
_entity_poly.type
_entity_poly.pdbx_seq_one_letter_code
_entity_poly.pdbx_strand_id
1 'polypeptide(L)'
;GPPADPRALRTQAGAGGFVARVVDRSSDRGATGEAFIRALGAEVGYGKVPSPRFQLLIEGDFALLRGAGKGHGVGLCQSGAARLAGQGLDYTAILERFFPRARLVRRISSE
;
A
#
# COMPACT_ATOMS: atom_id res chain seq x y z
N GLY A 1 13.37 10.22 -12.39
CA GLY A 1 13.06 9.61 -13.68
C GLY A 1 12.85 8.12 -13.49
N PRO A 2 12.09 7.46 -14.38
CA PRO A 2 11.99 6.01 -14.41
C PRO A 2 13.38 5.36 -14.59
N PRO A 3 13.57 4.12 -14.12
CA PRO A 3 14.82 3.39 -14.34
C PRO A 3 15.09 3.25 -15.84
N ALA A 4 16.36 3.40 -16.22
CA ALA A 4 16.77 3.37 -17.63
C ALA A 4 16.67 1.95 -18.23
N ASP A 5 16.84 0.91 -17.41
CA ASP A 5 16.65 -0.50 -17.80
C ASP A 5 15.69 -1.18 -16.82
N PRO A 6 14.46 -1.55 -17.25
CA PRO A 6 13.52 -2.29 -16.44
C PRO A 6 14.10 -3.59 -15.86
N ARG A 7 15.03 -4.24 -16.56
CA ARG A 7 15.68 -5.48 -16.11
C ARG A 7 16.59 -5.27 -14.89
N ALA A 8 16.95 -4.03 -14.57
CA ALA A 8 17.75 -3.69 -13.39
C ALA A 8 16.92 -3.58 -12.11
N LEU A 9 15.59 -3.50 -12.23
CA LEU A 9 14.69 -3.37 -11.09
C LEU A 9 14.57 -4.67 -10.30
N ARG A 10 14.67 -4.58 -8.98
CA ARG A 10 14.38 -5.67 -8.04
C ARG A 10 13.47 -5.18 -6.93
N THR A 11 12.61 -6.05 -6.43
CA THR A 11 11.77 -5.80 -5.26
C THR A 11 12.22 -6.64 -4.08
N GLN A 12 12.09 -6.07 -2.88
CA GLN A 12 12.22 -6.80 -1.62
C GLN A 12 10.83 -6.87 -0.98
N ALA A 13 10.39 -8.09 -0.65
CA ALA A 13 9.11 -8.31 0.01
C ALA A 13 9.13 -7.78 1.45
N GLY A 14 8.01 -7.21 1.86
CA GLY A 14 7.68 -6.81 3.22
C GLY A 14 6.49 -7.60 3.77
N ALA A 15 6.01 -7.19 4.93
CA ALA A 15 4.90 -7.84 5.61
C ALA A 15 3.63 -7.84 4.75
N GLY A 16 2.87 -8.92 4.82
CA GLY A 16 1.56 -9.01 4.18
C GLY A 16 1.59 -8.86 2.65
N GLY A 17 2.70 -9.09 1.97
CA GLY A 17 2.80 -8.99 0.50
C GLY A 17 3.03 -7.58 -0.03
N PHE A 18 3.30 -6.61 0.83
CA PHE A 18 3.75 -5.27 0.42
C PHE A 18 5.19 -5.32 -0.07
N VAL A 19 5.55 -4.49 -1.04
CA VAL A 19 6.94 -4.28 -1.45
C VAL A 19 7.59 -3.32 -0.47
N ALA A 20 8.53 -3.81 0.34
CA ALA A 20 9.26 -2.97 1.29
C ALA A 20 10.26 -2.05 0.60
N ARG A 21 10.92 -2.56 -0.45
CA ARG A 21 11.93 -1.81 -1.21
C ARG A 21 11.88 -2.12 -2.69
N VAL A 22 12.10 -1.10 -3.50
CA VAL A 22 12.42 -1.19 -4.92
C VAL A 22 13.86 -0.71 -5.09
N VAL A 23 14.68 -1.48 -5.80
CA VAL A 23 16.08 -1.15 -6.08
C VAL A 23 16.29 -1.16 -7.58
N ASP A 24 16.87 -0.09 -8.11
CA ASP A 24 17.41 -0.02 -9.46
C ASP A 24 18.92 -0.28 -9.40
N ARG A 25 19.34 -1.47 -9.84
CA ARG A 25 20.75 -1.88 -9.81
C ARG A 25 21.63 -1.15 -10.81
N SER A 26 21.08 -0.53 -11.86
CA SER A 26 21.90 0.19 -12.85
C SER A 26 22.35 1.55 -12.34
N SER A 27 21.63 2.12 -11.36
CA SER A 27 21.95 3.42 -10.77
C SER A 27 22.22 3.39 -9.26
N ASP A 28 22.22 2.19 -8.67
CA ASP A 28 22.34 1.94 -7.21
C ASP A 28 21.34 2.77 -6.36
N ARG A 29 20.19 3.09 -6.95
CA ARG A 29 19.13 3.84 -6.27
C ARG A 29 18.10 2.90 -5.67
N GLY A 30 17.54 3.29 -4.53
CA GLY A 30 16.46 2.56 -3.90
C GLY A 30 15.38 3.46 -3.33
N ALA A 31 14.17 2.93 -3.24
CA ALA A 31 13.01 3.60 -2.65
C ALA A 31 12.16 2.59 -1.88
N THR A 32 11.33 3.07 -0.95
CA THR A 32 10.24 2.25 -0.39
C THR A 32 9.21 1.97 -1.48
N GLY A 33 8.38 0.93 -1.30
CA GLY A 33 7.27 0.66 -2.21
C GLY A 33 6.33 1.88 -2.35
N GLU A 34 6.00 2.54 -1.25
CA GLU A 34 5.20 3.76 -1.19
C GLU A 34 5.81 4.92 -1.98
N ALA A 35 7.10 5.19 -1.76
CA ALA A 35 7.78 6.26 -2.47
C ALA A 35 7.83 5.97 -3.98
N PHE A 36 8.05 4.71 -4.35
CA PHE A 36 8.07 4.26 -5.73
C PHE A 36 6.70 4.41 -6.42
N ILE A 37 5.60 3.92 -5.83
CA ILE A 37 4.27 4.07 -6.45
C ILE A 37 3.83 5.54 -6.54
N ARG A 38 4.27 6.39 -5.61
CA ARG A 38 3.96 7.82 -5.63
C ARG A 38 4.71 8.52 -6.75
N ALA A 39 5.99 8.20 -6.92
CA ALA A 39 6.81 8.71 -8.01
C ALA A 39 6.27 8.23 -9.37
N LEU A 40 5.91 6.95 -9.46
CA LEU A 40 5.29 6.38 -10.65
C LEU A 40 3.95 7.07 -10.96
N GLY A 41 3.10 7.27 -9.96
CA GLY A 41 1.81 7.96 -10.12
C GLY A 41 1.94 9.42 -10.57
N ALA A 42 3.01 10.11 -10.18
CA ALA A 42 3.30 11.45 -10.68
C ALA A 42 3.68 11.48 -12.18
N GLU A 43 4.25 10.38 -12.69
CA GLU A 43 4.68 10.26 -14.09
C GLU A 43 3.55 9.74 -15.00
N VAL A 44 2.85 8.68 -14.58
CA VAL A 44 1.89 7.94 -15.44
C VAL A 44 0.43 8.01 -14.95
N GLY A 45 0.18 8.80 -13.91
CA GLY A 45 -1.14 9.00 -13.31
C GLY A 45 -1.37 8.18 -12.04
N TYR A 46 -1.96 8.82 -11.03
CA TYR A 46 -2.30 8.18 -9.76
C TYR A 46 -3.37 7.09 -9.91
N GLY A 47 -3.28 6.07 -9.06
CA GLY A 47 -4.26 4.98 -9.01
C GLY A 47 -4.05 3.86 -10.03
N LYS A 48 -3.12 4.01 -11.00
CA LYS A 48 -2.73 2.93 -11.92
C LYS A 48 -2.10 1.74 -11.18
N VAL A 49 -1.28 2.04 -10.17
CA VAL A 49 -0.82 1.07 -9.17
C VAL A 49 -1.41 1.51 -7.82
N PRO A 50 -2.44 0.81 -7.32
CA PRO A 50 -3.30 1.30 -6.24
C PRO A 50 -2.67 1.20 -4.83
N SER A 51 -1.58 0.44 -4.70
CA SER A 51 -0.85 0.29 -3.45
C SER A 51 0.57 -0.27 -3.69
N PRO A 52 1.46 -0.24 -2.68
CA PRO A 52 2.76 -0.89 -2.72
C PRO A 52 2.69 -2.42 -2.69
N ARG A 53 1.49 -3.00 -2.62
CA ARG A 53 1.25 -4.42 -2.80
C ARG A 53 1.16 -4.73 -4.29
N PHE A 54 2.30 -4.92 -4.93
CA PHE A 54 2.37 -5.26 -6.35
C PHE A 54 3.44 -6.34 -6.63
N GLN A 55 3.25 -7.06 -7.73
CA GLN A 55 4.29 -7.91 -8.32
C GLN A 55 4.97 -7.14 -9.44
N LEU A 56 6.30 -7.23 -9.50
CA LEU A 56 7.12 -6.73 -10.60
C LEU A 56 7.49 -7.91 -11.50
N LEU A 57 7.09 -7.84 -12.76
CA LEU A 57 7.43 -8.82 -13.81
C LEU A 57 8.20 -8.09 -14.91
N ILE A 58 9.23 -8.75 -15.44
CA ILE A 58 10.03 -8.20 -16.54
C ILE A 58 9.66 -8.95 -17.82
N GLU A 59 9.14 -8.23 -18.80
CA GLU A 59 8.70 -8.76 -20.09
C GLU A 59 9.45 -8.02 -21.21
N GLY A 60 10.57 -8.58 -21.64
CA GLY A 60 11.45 -7.94 -22.63
C GLY A 60 11.99 -6.60 -22.11
N ASP A 61 11.62 -5.52 -22.79
CA ASP A 61 12.00 -4.15 -22.46
C ASP A 61 10.94 -3.43 -21.60
N PHE A 62 9.96 -4.16 -21.05
CA PHE A 62 8.91 -3.61 -20.19
C PHE A 62 8.97 -4.17 -18.76
N ALA A 63 8.65 -3.32 -17.80
CA ALA A 63 8.29 -3.72 -16.44
C ALA A 63 6.77 -3.72 -16.28
N LEU A 64 6.17 -4.89 -16.05
CA LEU A 64 4.76 -5.05 -15.75
C LEU A 64 4.55 -5.07 -14.23
N LEU A 65 3.72 -4.15 -13.73
CA LEU A 65 3.34 -4.08 -12.33
C LEU A 65 1.92 -4.60 -12.15
N ARG A 66 1.77 -5.76 -11.50
CA ARG A 66 0.45 -6.29 -11.11
C ARG A 66 0.12 -5.87 -9.69
N GLY A 67 -0.65 -4.80 -9.55
CA GLY A 67 -1.07 -4.26 -8.25
C GLY A 67 -2.25 -5.00 -7.62
N ALA A 68 -2.35 -4.95 -6.30
CA ALA A 68 -3.46 -5.50 -5.52
C ALA A 68 -3.85 -4.56 -4.36
N GLY A 69 -5.11 -4.67 -3.92
CA GLY A 69 -5.64 -3.83 -2.84
C GLY A 69 -5.71 -2.34 -3.19
N LYS A 70 -6.08 -1.51 -2.21
CA LYS A 70 -6.13 -0.04 -2.34
C LYS A 70 -5.74 0.58 -1.00
N GLY A 71 -4.71 1.42 -1.00
CA GLY A 71 -4.19 2.07 0.21
C GLY A 71 -3.05 1.31 0.91
N HIS A 72 -2.64 1.81 2.08
CA HIS A 72 -1.41 1.38 2.79
C HIS A 72 -1.57 0.07 3.58
N GLY A 73 -2.78 -0.50 3.71
CA GLY A 73 -3.00 -1.80 4.34
C GLY A 73 -2.75 -1.89 5.84
N VAL A 74 -2.72 -0.75 6.54
CA VAL A 74 -2.52 -0.68 8.00
C VAL A 74 -3.75 -0.05 8.66
N GLY A 75 -4.18 -0.61 9.78
CA GLY A 75 -5.32 -0.11 10.55
C GLY A 75 -6.66 -0.56 9.98
N LEU A 76 -7.58 0.38 9.78
CA LEU A 76 -8.97 0.09 9.42
C LEU A 76 -9.15 -0.07 7.90
N CYS A 77 -9.56 -1.26 7.47
CA CYS A 77 -10.00 -1.48 6.08
C CYS A 77 -11.43 -0.99 5.92
N GLN A 78 -11.64 0.11 5.17
CA GLN A 78 -12.96 0.72 5.01
C GLN A 78 -14.01 -0.24 4.43
N SER A 79 -13.67 -0.98 3.37
CA SER A 79 -14.57 -1.99 2.79
C SER A 79 -14.86 -3.12 3.77
N GLY A 80 -13.88 -3.52 4.58
CA GLY A 80 -14.05 -4.50 5.65
C GLY A 80 -14.99 -3.99 6.75
N ALA A 81 -14.82 -2.74 7.19
CA ALA A 81 -15.69 -2.08 8.15
C ALA A 81 -17.13 -1.97 7.63
N ALA A 82 -17.32 -1.55 6.37
CA ALA A 82 -18.63 -1.47 5.73
C ALA A 82 -19.33 -2.83 5.67
N ARG A 83 -18.59 -3.91 5.34
CA ARG A 83 -19.12 -5.28 5.36
C ARG A 83 -19.55 -5.71 6.75
N LEU A 84 -18.74 -5.43 7.79
CA LEU A 84 -19.08 -5.76 9.17
C LEU A 84 -20.31 -4.98 9.66
N ALA A 85 -20.42 -3.70 9.29
CA ALA A 85 -21.60 -2.89 9.57
C ALA A 85 -22.86 -3.47 8.89
N GLY A 86 -22.75 -3.91 7.63
CA GLY A 86 -23.83 -4.62 6.93
C GLY A 86 -24.20 -5.97 7.54
N GLN A 87 -23.34 -6.55 8.40
CA GLN A 87 -23.62 -7.74 9.21
C GLN A 87 -24.23 -7.40 10.58
N GLY A 88 -24.52 -6.13 10.86
CA GLY A 88 -25.14 -5.67 12.10
C GLY A 88 -24.16 -5.33 13.23
N LEU A 89 -22.85 -5.33 12.99
CA LEU A 89 -21.87 -4.90 14.01
C LEU A 89 -21.88 -3.38 14.13
N ASP A 90 -21.85 -2.89 15.37
CA ASP A 90 -21.68 -1.47 15.64
C ASP A 90 -20.22 -1.01 15.47
N TYR A 91 -20.03 0.31 15.54
CA TYR A 91 -18.72 0.91 15.36
C TYR A 91 -17.71 0.48 16.44
N THR A 92 -18.16 0.19 17.67
CA THR A 92 -17.29 -0.31 18.75
C THR A 92 -16.71 -1.68 18.42
N ALA A 93 -17.55 -2.64 18.03
CA ALA A 93 -17.10 -3.97 17.63
C ALA A 93 -16.22 -3.94 16.38
N ILE A 94 -16.53 -3.05 15.43
CA ILE A 94 -15.70 -2.84 14.24
C ILE A 94 -14.32 -2.29 14.62
N LEU A 95 -14.25 -1.28 15.49
CA LEU A 95 -12.98 -0.69 15.93
C LEU A 95 -12.14 -1.69 16.73
N GLU A 96 -12.75 -2.49 17.60
CA GLU A 96 -12.05 -3.55 18.35
C GLU A 96 -11.43 -4.60 17.40
N ARG A 97 -12.10 -4.92 16.29
CA ARG A 97 -11.56 -5.84 15.27
C ARG A 97 -10.30 -5.30 14.59
N PHE A 98 -10.24 -3.99 14.32
CA PHE A 98 -9.11 -3.37 13.61
C PHE A 98 -8.02 -2.83 14.56
N PHE A 99 -8.38 -2.53 15.80
CA PHE A 99 -7.51 -1.95 16.81
C PHE A 99 -7.71 -2.64 18.18
N PRO A 100 -7.38 -3.94 18.30
CA PRO A 100 -7.72 -4.75 19.49
C PRO A 100 -7.06 -4.29 20.79
N ARG A 101 -6.05 -3.42 20.71
CA ARG A 101 -5.35 -2.84 21.88
C ARG A 101 -5.67 -1.37 22.11
N ALA A 102 -6.53 -0.77 21.28
CA ALA A 102 -6.94 0.62 21.46
C ALA A 102 -8.12 0.68 22.43
N ARG A 103 -8.20 1.77 23.20
CA ARG A 103 -9.36 2.08 24.04
C ARG A 103 -10.10 3.26 23.45
N LEU A 104 -11.39 3.09 23.18
CA LEU A 104 -12.25 4.20 22.79
C LEU A 104 -12.48 5.11 24.00
N VAL A 105 -12.20 6.40 23.85
CA VAL A 105 -12.38 7.42 24.91
C VAL A 105 -13.19 8.58 24.38
N ARG A 106 -14.09 9.11 25.20
CA ARG A 106 -14.81 10.35 24.89
C ARG A 106 -13.94 11.53 25.31
N ARG A 107 -13.56 12.37 24.34
CA ARG A 107 -12.83 13.60 24.64
C ARG A 107 -13.81 14.67 25.14
N ILE A 108 -13.64 15.12 26.37
CA ILE A 108 -14.32 16.32 26.88
C ILE A 108 -13.40 17.50 26.56
N SER A 109 -13.86 18.43 25.75
CA SER A 109 -13.13 19.69 25.52
C SER A 109 -13.70 20.69 26.52
N SER A 110 -12.88 21.17 27.46
CA SER A 110 -13.17 22.37 28.24
C SER A 110 -12.65 23.57 27.45
N GLU A 111 -13.52 24.56 27.19
CA GLU A 111 -13.13 25.90 26.74
C GLU A 111 -12.39 26.66 27.83
#